data_AF-A0A023GHU1-F1
#
_entry.id   AF-A0A023GHU1-F1
#
_cell.length_a   1.000
_cell.length_b   1.000
_cell.length_c   1.000
_cell.angle_alpha   90.00
_cell.angle_beta   90.00
_cell.angle_gamma   90.00
#
_symmetry.space_group_name_H-M   'P 1'
#
loop_
_entity.id
_entity.type
_entity.pdbx_description
1 polymer ?
#
loop_
_entity_poly.entity_id
_entity_poly.type
_entity_poly.pdbx_seq_one_letter_code
_entity_poly.pdbx_strand_id
1 'polypeptide(L)'
;MAFGAIMGRMIGIAVEQLAYQYPTLWVFQGACNTGENCVTPGLYAMVGAAACLGGVTRMTVSLVVIMFELTGSVRYIEPLMAAVMASKWVGDALGKEGIYDAHIHLNGYPFLDNKEEFAHTTLAADVMQPR
;
A
#
# COMPACT_ATOMS: atom_id res chain seq x y z
N MET A 1 -9.84 3.39 1.01
CA MET A 1 -9.38 4.34 -0.03
C MET A 1 -9.53 5.79 0.40
N ALA A 2 -10.76 6.30 0.58
CA ALA A 2 -11.02 7.72 0.84
C ALA A 2 -10.30 8.27 2.09
N PHE A 3 -10.28 7.52 3.20
CA PHE A 3 -9.54 7.92 4.40
C PHE A 3 -8.05 8.16 4.14
N GLY A 4 -7.38 7.23 3.47
CA GLY A 4 -5.97 7.37 3.08
C GLY A 4 -5.75 8.54 2.13
N ALA A 5 -6.67 8.78 1.20
CA ALA A 5 -6.59 9.91 0.27
C ALA A 5 -6.71 11.27 0.99
N ILE A 6 -7.65 11.39 1.92
CA ILE A 6 -7.86 12.61 2.72
C ILE A 6 -6.63 12.88 3.59
N MET A 7 -6.12 11.85 4.27
CA MET A 7 -4.92 11.99 5.10
C MET A 7 -3.67 12.31 4.28
N GLY A 8 -3.49 11.65 3.14
CA GLY A 8 -2.42 11.97 2.20
C GLY A 8 -2.51 13.40 1.68
N ARG A 9 -3.72 13.89 1.39
CA ARG A 9 -3.92 15.28 0.93
C ARG A 9 -3.65 16.31 2.03
N MET A 10 -4.03 16.02 3.28
CA MET A 10 -3.68 16.88 4.43
C MET A 10 -2.17 16.97 4.60
N ILE A 11 -1.46 15.84 4.49
CA ILE A 11 0.02 15.82 4.54
C ILE A 11 0.61 16.61 3.37
N GLY A 12 0.10 16.42 2.15
CA GLY A 12 0.59 17.15 0.97
C GLY A 12 0.47 18.67 1.10
N ILE A 13 -0.67 19.16 1.60
CA ILE A 13 -0.87 20.61 1.85
C ILE A 13 0.07 21.09 2.96
N ALA A 14 0.25 20.31 4.03
CA ALA A 14 1.17 20.67 5.11
C ALA A 14 2.62 20.76 4.61
N VAL A 15 3.06 19.83 3.75
CA VAL A 15 4.39 19.84 3.14
C VAL A 15 4.57 21.04 2.21
N GLU A 16 3.54 21.38 1.42
CA GLU A 16 3.55 22.57 0.57
C GLU A 16 3.72 23.85 1.41
N GLN A 17 2.94 24.02 2.48
CA GLN A 17 3.06 25.16 3.39
C GLN A 17 4.43 25.22 4.07
N LEU A 18 4.98 24.07 4.47
CA LEU A 18 6.31 23.99 5.09
C LEU A 18 7.42 24.39 4.10
N ALA A 19 7.31 23.95 2.84
CA ALA A 19 8.26 24.30 1.79
C ALA A 19 8.24 25.81 1.46
N TYR A 20 7.07 26.45 1.52
CA TYR A 20 6.95 27.91 1.41
C TYR A 20 7.62 28.65 2.57
N GLN A 21 7.50 28.14 3.80
CA GLN A 21 8.03 28.81 4.99
C GLN A 21 9.54 28.64 5.15
N TYR A 22 10.11 27.52 4.72
CA TYR A 22 11.54 27.19 4.89
C TYR A 22 12.22 26.75 3.58
N PRO A 23 12.43 27.67 2.61
CA PRO A 23 13.03 27.35 1.31
C PRO A 23 14.53 26.99 1.40
N THR A 24 15.19 27.27 2.51
CA THR A 24 16.64 27.08 2.70
C THR A 24 17.01 25.75 3.37
N LEU A 25 16.05 24.89 3.70
CA LEU A 25 16.33 23.55 4.19
C LEU A 25 16.99 22.72 3.08
N TRP A 26 18.08 22.02 3.43
CA TRP A 26 18.82 21.12 2.54
C TRP A 26 17.96 20.12 1.73
N VAL A 27 16.81 19.70 2.28
CA VAL A 27 15.83 18.82 1.60
C VAL A 27 15.04 19.53 0.49
N PHE A 28 14.77 20.84 0.65
CA PHE A 28 13.96 21.63 -0.28
C PHE A 28 14.78 22.55 -1.18
N GLN A 29 16.05 22.77 -0.83
CA GLN A 29 17.00 23.66 -1.51
C GLN A 29 17.24 23.28 -2.99
N GLY A 30 17.12 22.00 -3.35
CA GLY A 30 17.31 21.49 -4.72
C GLY A 30 16.02 21.18 -5.48
N ALA A 31 14.86 21.12 -4.80
CA ALA A 31 13.58 20.72 -5.40
C ALA A 31 12.69 21.90 -5.77
N CYS A 32 12.79 23.02 -5.04
CA CYS A 32 11.96 24.20 -5.24
C CYS A 32 12.81 25.39 -5.74
N ASN A 33 13.30 25.35 -6.98
CA ASN A 33 13.93 26.53 -7.59
C ASN A 33 12.94 27.21 -8.53
N THR A 34 12.55 28.45 -8.20
CA THR A 34 11.82 29.43 -9.02
C THR A 34 10.72 28.88 -9.97
N GLY A 35 9.48 28.81 -9.48
CA GLY A 35 8.28 29.01 -10.31
C GLY A 35 7.50 27.77 -10.78
N GLU A 36 7.97 26.55 -10.55
CA GLU A 36 7.21 25.33 -10.83
C GLU A 36 6.56 24.74 -9.56
N ASN A 37 5.47 23.99 -9.74
CA ASN A 37 4.74 23.28 -8.66
C ASN A 37 5.64 22.21 -8.01
N CYS A 38 6.47 22.61 -7.06
CA CYS A 38 7.44 21.77 -6.36
C CYS A 38 6.76 20.61 -5.58
N VAL A 39 5.59 20.86 -5.02
CA VAL A 39 4.81 19.88 -4.25
C VAL A 39 3.40 19.82 -4.83
N THR A 40 2.99 18.64 -5.31
CA THR A 40 1.63 18.42 -5.79
C THR A 40 0.84 17.63 -4.74
N PRO A 41 -0.09 18.26 -4.00
CA PRO A 41 -0.84 17.58 -2.94
C PRO A 41 -1.70 16.41 -3.47
N GLY A 42 -2.01 16.41 -4.77
CA GLY A 42 -2.67 15.29 -5.45
C GLY A 42 -1.84 13.99 -5.44
N LEU A 43 -0.52 14.07 -5.61
CA LEU A 43 0.35 12.89 -5.58
C LEU A 43 0.37 12.27 -4.18
N TYR A 44 0.48 13.09 -3.14
CA TYR A 44 0.41 12.64 -1.74
C TYR A 44 -0.93 12.00 -1.40
N ALA A 45 -2.04 12.53 -1.95
CA ALA A 45 -3.35 11.92 -1.81
C ALA A 45 -3.40 10.51 -2.44
N MET A 46 -2.85 10.33 -3.64
CA MET A 46 -2.80 9.02 -4.31
C MET A 46 -1.93 8.02 -3.55
N VAL A 47 -0.74 8.43 -3.11
CA VAL A 47 0.17 7.60 -2.32
C VAL A 47 -0.47 7.19 -0.99
N GLY A 48 -1.13 8.12 -0.28
CA GLY A 48 -1.84 7.82 0.96
C GLY A 48 -3.03 6.87 0.75
N ALA A 49 -3.76 7.01 -0.35
CA ALA A 49 -4.85 6.10 -0.71
C ALA A 49 -4.32 4.68 -0.97
N ALA A 50 -3.24 4.55 -1.74
CA ALA A 50 -2.60 3.29 -2.08
C ALA A 50 -2.00 2.60 -0.84
N ALA A 51 -1.27 3.35 -0.01
CA ALA A 51 -0.66 2.83 1.21
C ALA A 51 -1.71 2.30 2.21
N CYS A 52 -2.80 3.03 2.40
CA CYS A 52 -3.91 2.62 3.26
C CYS A 52 -4.58 1.34 2.77
N LEU A 53 -4.85 1.23 1.46
CA LEU A 53 -5.41 0.01 0.88
C LEU A 53 -4.46 -1.18 1.00
N GLY A 54 -3.20 -1.03 0.59
CA GLY A 54 -2.20 -2.10 0.67
C GLY A 54 -1.97 -2.56 2.11
N GLY A 55 -2.07 -1.63 3.06
CA GLY A 55 -2.03 -1.90 4.50
C GLY A 55 -3.29 -2.54 5.07
N VAL A 56 -4.42 -2.58 4.37
CA VAL A 56 -5.66 -3.24 4.83
C VAL A 56 -5.88 -4.56 4.12
N THR A 57 -5.65 -4.60 2.80
CA THR A 57 -5.92 -5.76 1.96
C THR A 57 -4.71 -6.66 1.75
N ARG A 58 -3.49 -6.20 2.09
CA ARG A 58 -2.22 -6.91 1.83
C ARG A 58 -1.96 -7.21 0.36
N MET A 59 -2.69 -6.59 -0.57
CA MET A 59 -2.44 -6.68 -2.01
C MET A 59 -1.40 -5.64 -2.41
N THR A 60 -0.19 -6.07 -2.80
CA THR A 60 0.92 -5.15 -3.15
C THR A 60 0.99 -4.91 -4.65
N VAL A 61 1.42 -5.90 -5.43
CA VAL A 61 1.76 -5.73 -6.85
C VAL A 61 0.55 -5.30 -7.67
N SER A 62 -0.58 -5.99 -7.54
CA SER A 62 -1.80 -5.70 -8.30
C SER A 62 -2.33 -4.29 -8.03
N LEU A 63 -2.27 -3.84 -6.78
CA LEU A 63 -2.71 -2.50 -6.40
C LEU A 63 -1.83 -1.42 -7.01
N VAL A 64 -0.51 -1.59 -6.95
CA VAL A 64 0.46 -0.66 -7.55
C VAL A 64 0.21 -0.52 -9.05
N VAL A 65 -0.03 -1.64 -9.75
CA VAL A 65 -0.34 -1.63 -11.19
C VAL A 65 -1.66 -0.90 -11.46
N ILE A 66 -2.73 -1.18 -10.70
CA ILE A 66 -4.02 -0.47 -10.87
C ILE A 66 -3.83 1.04 -10.70
N MET A 67 -3.09 1.47 -9.67
CA MET A 67 -2.82 2.90 -9.43
C MET A 67 -1.96 3.53 -10.52
N PHE A 68 -0.99 2.78 -11.05
CA PHE A 68 -0.17 3.19 -12.19
C PHE A 68 -1.03 3.40 -13.44
N GLU A 69 -1.88 2.44 -13.79
CA GLU A 69 -2.80 2.52 -14.94
C GLU A 69 -3.75 3.73 -14.80
N LEU A 70 -4.28 3.97 -13.60
CA LEU A 70 -5.15 5.12 -13.33
C LEU A 70 -4.42 6.47 -13.42
N THR A 71 -3.13 6.51 -13.09
CA THR A 71 -2.33 7.76 -13.08
C THR A 71 -1.71 8.05 -14.46
N GLY A 72 -1.48 7.04 -15.29
CA GLY A 72 -0.93 7.19 -16.64
C GLY A 72 0.52 7.68 -16.71
N SER A 73 1.28 7.61 -15.61
CA SER A 73 2.67 8.08 -15.54
C SER A 73 3.55 7.10 -14.76
N VAL A 74 4.59 6.59 -15.43
CA VAL A 74 5.55 5.62 -14.86
C VAL A 74 6.44 6.25 -13.78
N ARG A 75 6.70 7.56 -13.86
CA ARG A 75 7.61 8.27 -12.96
C ARG A 75 7.19 8.22 -11.48
N TYR A 76 5.91 7.96 -11.22
CA TYR A 76 5.36 7.92 -9.86
C TYR A 76 5.25 6.51 -9.28
N ILE A 77 5.68 5.47 -10.02
CA ILE A 77 5.54 4.07 -9.59
C ILE A 77 6.49 3.71 -8.45
N GLU A 78 7.72 4.23 -8.48
CA GLU A 78 8.74 3.96 -7.46
C GLU A 78 8.29 4.42 -6.05
N PRO A 79 7.93 5.70 -5.81
CA PRO A 79 7.51 6.14 -4.48
C PRO A 79 6.21 5.45 -4.03
N LEU A 80 5.33 5.10 -4.96
CA LEU A 80 4.08 4.40 -4.66
C LEU A 80 4.34 2.96 -4.20
N MET A 81 5.24 2.24 -4.86
CA MET A 81 5.64 0.90 -4.47
C MET A 81 6.35 0.91 -3.11
N ALA A 82 7.25 1.85 -2.87
CA ALA A 82 7.92 2.02 -1.57
C ALA A 82 6.91 2.25 -0.43
N ALA A 83 5.93 3.12 -0.64
CA ALA A 83 4.89 3.41 0.35
C ALA A 83 3.98 2.20 0.64
N VAL A 84 3.58 1.46 -0.39
CA VAL A 84 2.76 0.24 -0.25
C VAL A 84 3.53 -0.89 0.41
N MET A 85 4.82 -1.03 0.13
CA MET A 85 5.69 -2.02 0.78
C MET A 85 5.90 -1.68 2.26
N ALA A 86 6.15 -0.40 2.58
CA ALA A 86 6.26 0.05 3.95
C ALA A 86 4.95 -0.19 4.72
N SER A 87 3.79 0.10 4.14
CA SER A 87 2.50 -0.16 4.79
C SER A 87 2.22 -1.65 4.96
N LYS A 88 2.63 -2.50 4.00
CA LYS A 88 2.58 -3.95 4.16
C LYS A 88 3.45 -4.40 5.33
N TRP A 89 4.70 -3.97 5.43
CA TRP A 89 5.60 -4.41 6.51
C TRP A 89 5.11 -4.00 7.89
N VAL A 90 4.65 -2.75 8.03
CA VAL A 90 4.04 -2.27 9.27
C VAL A 90 2.80 -3.09 9.60
N GLY A 91 2.01 -3.41 8.58
CA GLY A 91 0.85 -4.26 8.74
C GLY A 91 1.19 -5.69 9.18
N ASP A 92 2.11 -6.35 8.49
CA ASP A 92 2.57 -7.71 8.78
C ASP A 92 3.18 -7.82 10.18
N ALA A 93 3.81 -6.74 10.67
CA ALA A 93 4.33 -6.66 12.04
C ALA A 93 3.23 -6.61 13.10
N LEU A 94 2.08 -5.99 12.80
CA LEU A 94 0.93 -5.90 13.71
C LEU A 94 0.02 -7.12 13.63
N GLY A 95 -0.07 -7.76 12.46
CA GLY A 95 -0.92 -8.91 12.21
C GLY A 95 -0.70 -9.50 10.82
N LYS A 96 -0.68 -10.84 10.74
CA LYS A 96 -0.32 -11.57 9.53
C LYS A 96 -1.41 -11.58 8.46
N GLU A 97 -2.67 -11.41 8.85
CA GLU A 97 -3.81 -11.54 7.94
C GLU A 97 -4.30 -10.18 7.41
N GLY A 98 -4.67 -10.14 6.13
CA GLY A 98 -5.43 -9.03 5.56
C GLY A 98 -6.92 -9.10 5.96
N ILE A 99 -7.66 -8.03 5.70
CA ILE A 99 -9.11 -7.99 6.01
C ILE A 99 -9.90 -9.10 5.30
N TYR A 100 -9.51 -9.46 4.07
CA TYR A 100 -10.18 -10.48 3.29
C TYR A 100 -9.91 -11.88 3.85
N ASP A 101 -8.65 -12.19 4.16
CA ASP A 101 -8.23 -13.47 4.74
C ASP A 101 -8.89 -13.66 6.11
N ALA A 102 -8.88 -12.63 6.96
CA ALA A 102 -9.54 -12.67 8.27
C ALA A 102 -11.05 -12.93 8.17
N HIS A 103 -11.73 -12.37 7.17
CA HIS A 103 -13.16 -12.60 6.97
C HIS A 103 -13.47 -14.00 6.45
N ILE A 104 -12.57 -14.59 5.65
CA ILE A 104 -12.67 -15.97 5.19
C ILE A 104 -12.56 -16.93 6.38
N HIS A 105 -11.58 -16.71 7.25
CA HIS A 105 -11.40 -17.51 8.46
C HIS A 105 -12.57 -17.36 9.44
N LEU A 106 -13.09 -16.15 9.63
CA LEU A 106 -14.22 -15.91 10.52
C LEU A 106 -15.51 -16.63 10.07
N ASN A 107 -15.72 -16.74 8.75
CA ASN A 107 -16.88 -17.44 8.19
C ASN A 107 -16.67 -18.97 8.07
N GLY A 108 -15.48 -19.49 8.38
CA GLY A 108 -15.18 -20.92 8.32
C GLY A 108 -15.19 -21.50 6.90
N TYR A 109 -14.91 -20.70 5.88
CA TYR A 109 -14.82 -21.20 4.51
C TYR A 109 -13.54 -22.03 4.31
N PRO A 110 -13.60 -23.19 3.64
CA PRO A 110 -12.41 -23.97 3.33
C PRO A 110 -11.61 -23.28 2.22
N PHE A 111 -10.67 -22.43 2.61
CA PHE A 111 -9.74 -21.73 1.72
C PHE A 111 -8.33 -22.31 1.88
N LEU A 112 -7.69 -22.68 0.77
CA LEU A 112 -6.33 -23.20 0.77
C LEU A 112 -5.37 -22.07 0.43
N ASP A 113 -4.66 -21.53 1.43
CA ASP A 113 -3.66 -20.49 1.20
C ASP A 113 -2.36 -21.10 0.64
N ASN A 114 -1.80 -20.47 -0.40
CA ASN A 114 -0.50 -20.84 -0.97
C ASN A 114 0.68 -20.31 -0.13
N LYS A 115 0.42 -19.40 0.82
CA LYS A 115 1.42 -18.85 1.73
C LYS A 115 1.66 -19.72 2.96
N GLU A 116 0.73 -20.62 3.26
CA GLU A 116 0.85 -21.53 4.39
C GLU A 116 1.56 -22.82 3.95
N GLU A 117 2.74 -23.06 4.53
CA GLU A 117 3.37 -24.38 4.42
C GLU A 117 2.62 -25.34 5.34
N PHE A 118 1.66 -26.04 4.76
CA PHE A 118 1.06 -27.19 5.41
C PHE A 118 2.10 -28.29 5.52
N ALA A 119 2.75 -28.37 6.68
CA ALA A 119 3.54 -29.55 7.08
C ALA A 119 2.60 -30.72 7.39
N HIS A 120 1.72 -31.07 6.46
CA HIS A 120 0.86 -32.22 6.57
C HIS A 120 1.65 -33.47 6.18
N THR A 121 1.89 -34.33 7.18
CA THR A 121 2.43 -35.68 6.98
C THR A 121 1.36 -36.67 6.49
N THR A 122 0.20 -36.18 6.06
CA THR A 122 -0.90 -37.02 5.59
C THR A 122 -0.62 -37.50 4.18
N LEU A 123 -0.82 -38.79 3.94
CA LEU A 123 -0.75 -39.34 2.59
C LEU A 123 -2.00 -38.92 1.82
N ALA A 124 -1.88 -38.80 0.50
CA ALA A 124 -3.06 -38.55 -0.36
C ALA A 124 -4.17 -39.60 -0.13
N ALA A 125 -3.79 -40.80 0.32
CA ALA A 125 -4.69 -41.88 0.71
C ALA A 125 -5.57 -41.55 1.94
N ASP A 126 -5.11 -40.69 2.86
CA ASP A 126 -5.85 -40.34 4.09
C ASP A 126 -6.92 -39.27 3.85
N VAL A 127 -6.76 -38.49 2.78
CA VAL A 127 -7.66 -37.38 2.42
C VAL A 127 -8.65 -37.79 1.32
N MET A 128 -8.27 -38.72 0.44
CA MET A 128 -9.17 -39.21 -0.60
C MET A 128 -10.30 -40.04 0.02
N GLN A 129 -11.55 -39.80 -0.41
CA GLN A 129 -12.65 -40.72 -0.11
C GLN A 129 -12.56 -41.91 -1.08
N PRO A 130 -12.30 -43.15 -0.59
CA PRO A 130 -12.33 -44.32 -1.45
C PRO A 130 -13.76 -44.56 -1.94
N ARG A 131 -13.91 -44.80 -3.25
CA ARG A 131 -15.17 -45.23 -3.87
C ARG A 131 -15.34 -46.73 -3.76
#